data_AF-A0A1A0VPX0-F1
#
_entry.id   AF-A0A1A0VPX0-F1
#
_cell.length_a   1.000
_cell.length_b   1.000
_cell.length_c   1.000
_cell.angle_alpha   90.00
_cell.angle_beta   90.00
_cell.angle_gamma   90.00
#
_symmetry.space_group_name_H-M   'P 1'
#
loop_
_entity.id
_entity.type
_entity.pdbx_description
1 polymer ?
#
loop_
_entity_poly.entity_id
_entity_poly.type
_entity_poly.pdbx_seq_one_letter_code
_entity_poly.pdbx_strand_id
1 'polypeptide(L)'
;MSSSDHDHDYRNLAVNRLRPSEIQWALNHDAVHGIAYAFKNPVAVADSIEDPDDDRKTYLVRVKRDDLANALEKINEWIFDNPGPAGMQAYGFVRALSREGLTERATGDDDNR
;
A
#
# COMPACT_ATOMS: atom_id res chain seq x y z
N MET A 1 31.22 -7.38 -6.30
CA MET A 1 30.34 -6.91 -5.21
C MET A 1 29.23 -6.11 -5.87
N SER A 2 28.04 -6.68 -6.00
CA SER A 2 26.91 -6.03 -6.69
C SER A 2 25.66 -6.34 -5.89
N SER A 3 25.32 -5.49 -4.92
CA SER A 3 24.12 -5.68 -4.10
C SER A 3 23.64 -4.38 -3.45
N SER A 4 23.86 -3.24 -4.10
CA SER A 4 23.50 -1.92 -3.55
C SER A 4 22.37 -1.26 -4.34
N ASP A 5 22.29 -1.45 -5.66
CA ASP A 5 21.27 -0.78 -6.49
C ASP A 5 19.86 -1.38 -6.31
N HIS A 6 19.75 -2.70 -6.18
CA HIS A 6 18.45 -3.37 -6.09
C HIS A 6 17.65 -2.98 -4.85
N ASP A 7 18.31 -2.56 -3.76
CA ASP A 7 17.61 -2.14 -2.54
C ASP A 7 17.02 -0.72 -2.66
N HIS A 8 17.62 0.15 -3.48
CA HIS A 8 17.12 1.51 -3.73
C HIS A 8 15.79 1.53 -4.50
N ASP A 9 15.50 0.48 -5.25
CA ASP A 9 14.27 0.33 -6.03
C ASP A 9 13.06 0.01 -5.16
N TYR A 10 13.26 -0.50 -3.95
CA TYR A 10 12.17 -0.81 -3.02
C TYR A 10 11.98 0.31 -1.99
N ARG A 11 10.74 0.45 -1.53
CA ARG A 11 10.37 1.28 -0.38
C ARG A 11 9.59 0.46 0.63
N ASN A 12 9.78 0.82 1.90
CA ASN A 12 8.95 0.32 2.97
C ASN A 12 7.76 1.26 3.14
N LEU A 13 6.55 0.72 3.16
CA LEU A 13 5.31 1.48 3.34
C LEU A 13 4.59 0.95 4.56
N ALA A 14 4.18 1.84 5.46
CA ALA A 14 3.31 1.51 6.58
C ALA A 14 1.85 1.77 6.15
N VAL A 15 1.25 0.82 5.45
CA VAL A 15 -0.11 1.00 4.89
C VAL A 15 -1.14 0.87 6.01
N ASN A 16 -1.51 2.03 6.55
CA ASN A 16 -2.31 2.14 7.77
C ASN A 16 -3.82 2.07 7.52
N ARG A 17 -4.53 1.48 8.51
CA ARG A 17 -5.99 1.46 8.62
C ARG A 17 -6.70 0.74 7.46
N LEU A 18 -6.13 -0.36 6.98
CA LEU A 18 -6.76 -1.21 5.96
C LEU A 18 -7.83 -2.10 6.59
N ARG A 19 -9.04 -2.05 6.01
CA ARG A 19 -10.14 -2.95 6.37
C ARG A 19 -9.89 -4.35 5.82
N PRO A 20 -10.46 -5.41 6.43
CA PRO A 20 -10.37 -6.78 5.91
C PRO A 20 -10.81 -6.93 4.45
N SER A 21 -11.85 -6.19 4.02
CA SER A 21 -12.33 -6.23 2.64
C SER A 21 -11.40 -5.54 1.65
N GLU A 22 -10.70 -4.48 2.05
CA GLU A 22 -9.75 -3.74 1.22
C GLU A 22 -8.49 -4.59 0.97
N ILE A 23 -7.97 -5.24 2.01
CA ILE A 23 -6.83 -6.16 1.88
C ILE A 23 -7.23 -7.40 1.07
N GLN A 24 -8.43 -7.95 1.28
CA GLN A 24 -8.91 -9.09 0.50
C GLN A 24 -9.05 -8.73 -0.98
N TRP A 25 -9.53 -7.52 -1.30
CA TRP A 25 -9.58 -7.04 -2.67
C TRP A 25 -8.16 -7.00 -3.28
N ALA A 26 -7.19 -6.40 -2.60
CA ALA A 26 -5.81 -6.30 -3.08
C ALA A 26 -5.15 -7.67 -3.31
N LEU A 27 -5.39 -8.63 -2.43
CA LEU A 27 -4.83 -9.98 -2.59
C LEU A 27 -5.45 -10.74 -3.78
N ASN A 28 -6.72 -10.48 -4.08
CA ASN A 28 -7.46 -11.15 -5.16
C ASN A 28 -7.26 -10.50 -6.54
N HIS A 29 -6.85 -9.23 -6.60
CA HIS A 29 -6.77 -8.44 -7.83
C HIS A 29 -5.32 -8.12 -8.23
N ASP A 30 -4.37 -9.01 -7.93
CA ASP A 30 -2.97 -8.86 -8.31
C ASP A 30 -2.77 -8.65 -9.81
N ALA A 31 -3.62 -9.26 -10.65
CA ALA A 31 -3.60 -9.04 -12.10
C ALA A 31 -3.88 -7.59 -12.52
N VAL A 32 -4.56 -6.80 -11.66
CA VAL A 32 -4.84 -5.37 -11.90
C VAL A 32 -3.61 -4.52 -11.58
N HIS A 33 -2.99 -4.72 -10.42
CA HIS A 33 -2.02 -3.76 -9.89
C HIS A 33 -0.61 -4.31 -9.65
N GLY A 34 -0.42 -5.64 -9.63
CA GLY A 34 0.87 -6.32 -9.62
C GLY A 34 1.67 -6.25 -8.31
N ILE A 35 1.12 -5.67 -7.25
CA ILE A 35 1.79 -5.49 -5.95
C ILE A 35 1.26 -6.40 -4.84
N ALA A 36 0.43 -7.41 -5.14
CA ALA A 36 -0.08 -8.28 -4.08
C ALA A 36 1.04 -9.09 -3.40
N TYR A 37 2.19 -9.27 -4.06
CA TYR A 37 3.38 -9.90 -3.47
C TYR A 37 3.78 -9.27 -2.13
N ALA A 38 3.64 -7.94 -2.02
CA ALA A 38 4.06 -7.19 -0.85
C ALA A 38 3.11 -7.40 0.35
N PHE A 39 1.84 -7.69 0.06
CA PHE A 39 0.81 -7.95 1.06
C PHE A 39 0.65 -9.44 1.39
N LYS A 40 1.07 -10.33 0.49
CA LYS A 40 1.19 -11.78 0.76
C LYS A 40 2.32 -12.07 1.74
N ASN A 41 3.41 -11.31 1.68
CA ASN A 41 4.56 -11.42 2.58
C ASN A 41 4.90 -10.05 3.18
N PRO A 42 4.05 -9.51 4.07
CA PRO A 42 4.34 -8.24 4.72
C PRO A 42 5.55 -8.40 5.64
N VAL A 43 6.31 -7.33 5.81
CA VAL A 43 7.41 -7.25 6.79
C VAL A 43 6.84 -7.40 8.20
N ALA A 44 5.72 -6.74 8.47
CA ALA A 44 4.98 -6.86 9.72
C ALA A 44 3.50 -6.50 9.52
N VAL A 45 2.65 -6.99 10.42
CA VAL A 45 1.24 -6.61 10.52
C VAL A 45 0.96 -6.20 11.96
N ALA A 46 0.32 -5.05 12.15
CA ALA A 46 -0.08 -4.55 13.46
C ALA A 46 -1.60 -4.34 13.51
N ASP A 47 -2.20 -4.74 14.63
CA ASP A 47 -3.62 -4.51 14.92
C ASP A 47 -3.84 -3.06 15.40
N SER A 48 -5.06 -2.56 15.26
CA SER A 48 -5.46 -1.28 15.85
C SER A 48 -5.45 -1.41 17.39
N ILE A 49 -4.64 -0.60 18.07
CA ILE A 49 -4.49 -0.65 19.54
C ILE A 49 -5.51 0.24 20.27
N GLU A 50 -6.24 1.09 19.56
CA GLU A 50 -7.09 2.12 20.16
C GLU A 50 -8.53 1.65 20.41
N ASP A 51 -9.01 0.68 19.63
CA ASP A 51 -10.41 0.22 19.66
C ASP A 51 -10.48 -1.29 19.40
N PRO A 52 -10.97 -2.11 20.35
CA PRO A 52 -11.07 -3.56 20.18
C PRO A 52 -12.09 -4.00 19.13
N ASP A 53 -13.02 -3.13 18.74
CA ASP A 53 -13.99 -3.38 17.67
C ASP A 53 -13.48 -2.91 16.29
N ASP A 54 -12.29 -2.29 16.25
CA ASP A 54 -11.64 -1.85 15.01
C ASP A 54 -10.84 -2.99 14.37
N ASP A 55 -11.46 -3.63 13.37
CA ASP A 55 -10.86 -4.72 12.60
C ASP A 55 -9.79 -4.27 11.59
N ARG A 56 -9.50 -2.98 11.52
CA ARG A 56 -8.49 -2.44 10.60
C ARG A 56 -7.08 -2.75 11.09
N LYS A 57 -6.19 -3.00 10.14
CA LYS A 57 -4.78 -3.32 10.40
C LYS A 57 -3.84 -2.38 9.66
N THR A 58 -2.62 -2.29 10.17
CA THR A 58 -1.49 -1.67 9.50
C THR A 58 -0.60 -2.75 8.92
N TYR A 59 -0.31 -2.65 7.63
CA TYR A 59 0.59 -3.55 6.93
C TYR A 59 1.90 -2.82 6.61
N LEU A 60 3.00 -3.25 7.24
CA LEU A 60 4.33 -2.81 6.85
C LEU A 60 4.79 -3.70 5.68
N VAL A 61 4.92 -3.10 4.49
CA VAL A 61 5.20 -3.84 3.26
C VAL A 61 6.42 -3.25 2.54
N ARG A 62 7.08 -4.09 1.75
CA ARG A 62 8.19 -3.67 0.90
C ARG A 62 7.77 -3.78 -0.57
N VAL A 63 7.73 -2.66 -1.28
CA VAL A 63 7.20 -2.56 -2.65
C VAL A 63 8.22 -1.86 -3.55
N LYS A 64 8.37 -2.27 -4.81
CA LYS A 64 9.16 -1.51 -5.78
C LYS A 64 8.51 -0.17 -6.10
N ARG A 65 9.31 0.88 -6.29
CA ARG A 65 8.84 2.24 -6.58
C ARG A 65 7.99 2.30 -7.84
N ASP A 66 8.48 1.69 -8.92
CA ASP A 66 7.78 1.69 -10.20
C ASP A 66 6.50 0.87 -10.16
N ASP A 67 6.52 -0.28 -9.46
CA ASP A 67 5.32 -1.08 -9.24
C ASP A 67 4.28 -0.31 -8.43
N LEU A 68 4.69 0.47 -7.42
CA LEU A 68 3.79 1.29 -6.63
C LEU A 68 3.13 2.37 -7.48
N ALA A 69 3.92 3.13 -8.26
CA ALA A 69 3.38 4.18 -9.13
C ALA A 69 2.38 3.60 -10.16
N ASN A 70 2.75 2.49 -10.79
CA ASN A 70 1.91 1.78 -11.75
C ASN A 70 0.64 1.20 -11.09
N ALA A 71 0.76 0.66 -9.88
CA ALA A 71 -0.38 0.17 -9.11
C ALA A 71 -1.38 1.29 -8.81
N LEU A 72 -0.91 2.46 -8.37
CA LEU A 72 -1.79 3.59 -8.08
C LEU A 72 -2.58 4.03 -9.32
N GLU A 73 -1.94 4.10 -10.48
CA GLU A 73 -2.59 4.43 -11.75
C GLU A 73 -3.63 3.36 -12.14
N LYS A 74 -3.23 2.10 -12.23
CA LYS A 74 -4.10 1.00 -12.65
C LYS A 74 -5.29 0.76 -11.73
N ILE A 75 -5.11 0.93 -10.42
CA ILE A 75 -6.24 0.79 -9.48
C ILE A 75 -7.26 1.91 -9.72
N ASN A 76 -6.81 3.15 -9.95
CA ASN A 76 -7.73 4.25 -10.25
C ASN A 76 -8.49 4.02 -11.56
N GLU A 77 -7.81 3.58 -12.63
CA GLU A 77 -8.45 3.19 -13.90
C GLU A 77 -9.50 2.08 -13.67
N TRP A 78 -9.13 1.03 -12.95
CA TRP A 78 -10.03 -0.08 -12.66
C TRP A 78 -11.27 0.37 -11.86
N ILE A 79 -11.13 1.31 -10.92
CA ILE A 79 -12.25 1.86 -10.16
C ILE A 79 -13.26 2.57 -11.07
N PHE A 80 -12.79 3.31 -12.08
CA PHE A 80 -13.69 3.98 -13.04
C PHE A 80 -14.56 2.98 -13.79
N ASP A 81 -13.99 1.84 -14.18
CA ASP A 81 -14.68 0.79 -14.93
C ASP A 81 -15.54 -0.13 -14.04
N ASN A 82 -15.31 -0.13 -12.73
CA ASN A 82 -15.94 -1.06 -11.79
C ASN A 82 -16.68 -0.31 -10.66
N PRO A 83 -17.76 0.43 -10.96
CA PRO A 83 -18.55 1.10 -9.94
C PRO A 83 -19.22 0.06 -9.01
N GLY A 84 -19.36 0.40 -7.73
CA GLY A 84 -20.05 -0.43 -6.75
C GLY A 84 -19.14 -0.98 -5.64
N PRO A 85 -19.54 -2.06 -4.93
CA PRO A 85 -18.87 -2.51 -3.72
C PRO A 85 -17.39 -2.86 -3.91
N ALA A 86 -17.03 -3.53 -5.00
CA ALA A 86 -15.63 -3.88 -5.30
C ALA A 86 -14.80 -2.62 -5.62
N GLY A 87 -15.36 -1.67 -6.37
CA GLY A 87 -14.76 -0.35 -6.60
C GLY A 87 -14.54 0.42 -5.29
N MET A 88 -15.46 0.34 -4.34
CA MET A 88 -15.30 0.97 -3.02
C MET A 88 -14.19 0.34 -2.18
N GLN A 89 -13.99 -0.98 -2.28
CA GLN A 89 -12.87 -1.68 -1.62
C GLN A 89 -11.53 -1.30 -2.25
N ALA A 90 -11.47 -1.29 -3.59
CA ALA A 90 -10.32 -0.82 -4.36
C ALA A 90 -9.97 0.64 -4.01
N TYR A 91 -10.99 1.50 -3.90
CA TYR A 91 -10.83 2.90 -3.50
C TYR A 91 -10.27 3.02 -2.08
N GLY A 92 -10.78 2.23 -1.13
CA GLY A 92 -10.24 2.18 0.23
C GLY A 92 -8.75 1.80 0.26
N PHE A 93 -8.41 0.77 -0.50
CA PHE A 93 -7.03 0.29 -0.65
C PHE A 93 -6.10 1.34 -1.28
N VAL A 94 -6.45 1.91 -2.45
CA VAL A 94 -5.62 2.91 -3.12
C VAL A 94 -5.49 4.20 -2.29
N ARG A 95 -6.53 4.58 -1.55
CA ARG A 95 -6.46 5.72 -0.63
C ARG A 95 -5.47 5.45 0.51
N ALA A 96 -5.42 4.22 1.03
CA ALA A 96 -4.44 3.85 2.05
C ALA A 96 -3.00 3.85 1.50
N LEU A 97 -2.80 3.32 0.28
CA LEU A 97 -1.51 3.37 -0.40
C LEU A 97 -1.04 4.80 -0.68
N SER A 98 -1.91 5.66 -1.23
CA SER A 98 -1.55 7.04 -1.60
C SER A 98 -1.18 7.90 -0.38
N ARG A 99 -1.77 7.63 0.79
CA ARG A 99 -1.42 8.32 2.04
C ARG A 99 0.01 8.09 2.49
N GLU A 100 0.63 7.00 2.06
CA GLU A 100 1.95 6.55 2.55
C GLU A 100 2.98 6.58 1.42
N GLY A 101 2.56 6.32 0.18
CA GLY A 101 3.41 6.31 -1.01
C GLY A 101 3.79 7.70 -1.55
N LEU A 102 3.06 8.76 -1.17
CA LEU A 102 3.31 10.13 -1.65
C LEU A 102 4.01 11.03 -0.60
N THR A 103 4.19 10.55 0.63
CA THR A 103 4.57 11.38 1.79
C THR A 103 6.08 11.56 1.94
N GLU A 104 6.90 10.77 1.24
CA GLU A 104 8.38 10.86 1.26
C GLU A 104 8.97 11.90 0.29
N ARG A 105 8.30 13.04 0.10
CA ARG A 105 8.94 14.25 -0.45
C ARG A 105 9.15 15.36 0.58
N ALA A 106 8.78 15.15 1.86
CA ALA A 106 8.80 16.21 2.88
C ALA A 106 9.63 15.92 4.14
N THR A 107 10.39 14.84 4.24
CA THR A 107 11.24 14.54 5.42
C THR A 107 12.72 14.40 5.05
N GLY A 108 13.19 15.35 4.24
CA GLY A 108 14.60 15.51 3.88
C GLY A 108 15.21 16.84 4.33
N ASP A 109 14.49 17.64 5.12
CA ASP A 109 14.99 18.91 5.65
C ASP A 109 14.23 19.22 6.95
N ASP A 110 14.79 18.84 8.10
CA ASP A 110 14.63 19.61 9.33
C ASP A 110 15.72 19.21 10.34
N ASP A 111 16.74 20.08 10.35
CA ASP A 111 17.56 20.53 11.45
C ASP A 111 18.36 19.52 12.30
N ASN A 112 19.62 19.36 11.87
CA ASN A 112 20.78 19.24 12.75
C ASN A 112 20.96 20.56 13.53
N ARG A 113 20.59 20.58 14.81
CA ARG A 113 21.05 21.56 15.81
C ARG A 113 21.31 20.91 17.15
#